data_AF-A0A067RAW7-F1
#
_entry.id   AF-A0A067RAW7-F1
#
_cell.length_a   1.000
_cell.length_b   1.000
_cell.length_c   1.000
_cell.angle_alpha   90.00
_cell.angle_beta   90.00
_cell.angle_gamma   90.00
#
_symmetry.space_group_name_H-M   'P 1'
#
loop_
_entity.id
_entity.type
_entity.pdbx_description
1 polymer ?
#
loop_
_entity_poly.entity_id
_entity_poly.type
_entity_poly.pdbx_seq_one_letter_code
_entity_poly.pdbx_strand_id
1 'polypeptide(L)'
;MAISKNHVLKLYKTMLRESEKFSSYNYRLYALRRVRDTFKDGKSLTDSTEITEAVHKAEETLEIIKRQVVVGNLYAAEKLVIEKKAEKELTSRQGIRESCLDGDRNT
;
A
#
# COMPACT_ATOMS: atom_id res chain seq x y z
N MET A 1 8.08 -27.20 7.79
CA MET A 1 8.12 -26.05 8.72
C MET A 1 6.72 -25.48 8.81
N ALA A 2 6.15 -25.34 10.01
CA ALA A 2 4.80 -24.77 10.14
C ALA A 2 4.87 -23.24 10.05
N ILE A 3 4.11 -22.64 9.14
CA ILE A 3 4.04 -21.18 9.03
C ILE A 3 3.12 -20.63 10.10
N SER A 4 3.63 -19.69 10.90
CA SER A 4 2.82 -19.00 11.90
C SER A 4 1.90 -17.97 11.27
N LYS A 5 0.67 -17.86 11.78
CA LYS A 5 -0.28 -16.79 11.43
C LYS A 5 0.34 -15.39 11.57
N ASN A 6 1.20 -15.19 12.57
CA ASN A 6 1.87 -13.90 12.79
C ASN A 6 2.87 -13.57 11.67
N HIS A 7 3.52 -14.60 11.10
CA HIS A 7 4.41 -14.43 9.95
C HIS A 7 3.64 -13.91 8.74
N VAL A 8 2.51 -14.56 8.42
CA VAL A 8 1.63 -14.17 7.30
C VAL A 8 1.12 -12.73 7.46
N LEU A 9 0.68 -12.37 8.67
CA LEU A 9 0.19 -11.01 8.95
C LEU A 9 1.31 -9.96 8.85
N LYS A 10 2.53 -10.30 9.30
CA LYS A 10 3.70 -9.41 9.17
C LYS A 10 4.07 -9.24 7.70
N LEU A 11 4.07 -10.31 6.91
CA LEU A 11 4.34 -10.28 5.49
C LEU A 11 3.32 -9.42 4.74
N TYR A 12 2.02 -9.63 4.99
CA TYR A 12 0.94 -8.82 4.43
C TYR A 12 1.12 -7.31 4.69
N LYS A 13 1.35 -6.93 5.96
CA LYS A 13 1.58 -5.52 6.33
C LYS A 13 2.83 -4.95 5.66
N THR A 14 3.87 -5.75 5.54
CA THR A 14 5.11 -5.34 4.88
C THR A 14 4.88 -5.10 3.39
N MET A 15 4.19 -6.00 2.70
CA MET A 15 3.86 -5.86 1.28
C MET A 15 3.00 -4.62 1.01
N LEU A 16 2.01 -4.33 1.87
CA LEU A 16 1.22 -3.10 1.75
C LEU A 16 2.08 -1.85 1.89
N ARG A 17 2.94 -1.80 2.91
CA ARG A 17 3.84 -0.66 3.13
C ARG A 17 4.83 -0.44 1.99
N GLU A 18 5.39 -1.50 1.42
CA GLU A 18 6.27 -1.37 0.26
C GLU A 18 5.50 -0.95 -0.99
N SER A 19 4.27 -1.44 -1.18
CA SER A 19 3.41 -1.06 -2.31
C SER A 19 3.01 0.42 -2.27
N GLU A 20 2.86 1.02 -1.09
CA GLU A 20 2.55 2.45 -0.97
C GLU A 20 3.69 3.36 -1.45
N LYS A 21 4.93 2.86 -1.46
CA LYS A 21 6.11 3.64 -1.86
C LYS A 21 6.25 3.82 -3.37
N PHE A 22 5.40 3.20 -4.19
CA PHE A 22 5.41 3.42 -5.62
C PHE A 22 5.08 4.89 -5.95
N SER A 23 5.99 5.55 -6.67
CA SER A 23 5.82 6.93 -7.17
C SER A 23 4.59 7.07 -8.08
N SER A 24 4.44 6.11 -9.01
CA SER A 24 3.34 6.03 -9.98
C SER A 24 2.02 5.60 -9.33
N TYR A 25 0.97 6.39 -9.57
CA TYR A 25 -0.38 6.11 -9.11
C TYR A 25 -0.89 4.73 -9.52
N ASN A 26 -0.71 4.37 -10.79
CA ASN A 26 -1.24 3.14 -11.35
C ASN A 26 -0.60 1.91 -10.69
N TYR A 27 0.73 1.91 -10.54
CA TYR A 27 1.44 0.82 -9.89
C TYR A 27 1.12 0.73 -8.40
N ARG A 28 1.05 1.86 -7.70
CA ARG A 28 0.66 1.92 -6.28
C ARG A 28 -0.71 1.28 -6.05
N LEU A 29 -1.72 1.69 -6.81
CA LEU A 29 -3.07 1.15 -6.66
C LEU A 29 -3.18 -0.31 -7.08
N TYR A 30 -2.53 -0.69 -8.19
CA TYR A 30 -2.52 -2.08 -8.65
C TYR A 30 -1.88 -2.99 -7.60
N ALA A 31 -0.69 -2.64 -7.11
CA ALA A 31 0.02 -3.44 -6.11
C ALA A 31 -0.78 -3.58 -4.82
N LEU A 32 -1.33 -2.48 -4.30
CA LEU A 32 -2.19 -2.51 -3.11
C LEU A 32 -3.41 -3.40 -3.28
N ARG A 33 -4.11 -3.27 -4.41
CA ARG A 33 -5.27 -4.11 -4.72
C ARG A 33 -4.85 -5.57 -4.85
N ARG A 34 -3.81 -5.86 -5.64
CA ARG A 34 -3.35 -7.23 -5.90
C ARG A 34 -2.91 -7.93 -4.63
N VAL A 35 -2.20 -7.24 -3.73
CA VAL A 35 -1.82 -7.78 -2.41
C VAL A 35 -3.07 -8.10 -1.59
N ARG A 36 -4.05 -7.19 -1.51
CA ARG A 36 -5.31 -7.45 -0.77
C ARG A 36 -6.06 -8.64 -1.33
N ASP A 37 -6.25 -8.69 -2.64
CA ASP A 37 -6.99 -9.76 -3.31
C ASP A 37 -6.28 -11.11 -3.11
N THR A 38 -4.96 -11.16 -3.30
CA THR A 38 -4.18 -12.40 -3.14
C THR A 38 -4.25 -12.96 -1.71
N PHE A 39 -4.17 -12.12 -0.68
CA PHE A 39 -4.28 -12.58 0.71
C PHE A 39 -5.72 -12.90 1.11
N LYS A 40 -6.72 -12.26 0.49
CA LYS A 40 -8.12 -12.59 0.68
C LYS A 40 -8.45 -13.96 0.08
N ASP A 41 -7.98 -14.22 -1.13
CA ASP A 41 -8.14 -15.50 -1.81
C ASP A 41 -7.37 -16.61 -1.08
N GLY A 42 -6.18 -16.31 -0.57
CA GLY A 42 -5.39 -17.24 0.25
C GLY A 42 -6.01 -17.61 1.60
N LYS A 43 -7.07 -16.93 2.05
CA LYS A 43 -7.74 -17.21 3.33
C LYS A 43 -8.50 -18.55 3.32
N SER A 44 -8.96 -19.01 2.15
CA SER A 44 -9.67 -20.30 2.03
C SER A 44 -8.74 -21.51 1.94
N LEU A 45 -7.43 -21.30 1.82
CA LEU A 45 -6.45 -22.38 1.80
C LEU A 45 -6.39 -23.06 3.17
N THR A 46 -6.53 -24.38 3.16
CA THR A 46 -6.50 -25.21 4.37
C THR A 46 -5.31 -26.17 4.37
N ASP A 47 -4.79 -26.50 3.19
CA ASP A 47 -3.64 -27.37 3.06
C ASP A 47 -2.32 -26.66 3.43
N SER A 48 -1.51 -27.33 4.26
CA SER A 48 -0.27 -26.77 4.76
C SER A 48 0.81 -26.64 3.68
N THR A 49 0.78 -27.47 2.64
CA THR A 49 1.78 -27.40 1.56
C THR A 49 1.49 -26.21 0.65
N GLU A 50 0.22 -26.05 0.23
CA GLU A 50 -0.24 -24.88 -0.53
C GLU A 50 0.01 -23.56 0.21
N ILE A 51 -0.24 -23.50 1.53
CA ILE A 51 0.05 -22.30 2.34
C ILE A 51 1.55 -21.97 2.30
N THR A 52 2.42 -22.99 2.34
CA THR A 52 3.87 -22.80 2.33
C THR A 52 4.34 -22.23 1.00
N GLU A 53 3.85 -22.80 -0.10
CA GLU A 53 4.15 -22.32 -1.45
C GLU A 53 3.63 -20.90 -1.68
N ALA A 54 2.40 -20.60 -1.23
CA ALA A 54 1.80 -19.28 -1.34
C ALA A 54 2.60 -18.22 -0.58
N VAL A 55 3.10 -18.54 0.61
CA VAL A 55 3.94 -17.63 1.40
C VAL A 55 5.30 -17.42 0.74
N HIS A 56 5.94 -18.47 0.24
CA HIS A 56 7.20 -18.34 -0.50
C HIS A 56 7.04 -17.42 -1.72
N LYS A 57 5.97 -17.63 -2.50
CA LYS A 57 5.64 -16.77 -3.64
C LYS A 57 5.36 -15.32 -3.24
N ALA A 58 4.73 -15.09 -2.08
CA ALA A 58 4.50 -13.76 -1.55
C ALA A 58 5.81 -13.06 -1.13
N GLU A 59 6.77 -13.81 -0.56
CA GLU A 59 8.11 -13.32 -0.22
C GLU A 59 8.90 -12.94 -1.48
N GLU A 60 8.88 -13.77 -2.53
CA GLU A 60 9.48 -13.43 -3.83
C GLU A 60 8.84 -12.17 -4.43
N THR A 61 7.51 -12.07 -4.36
CA THR A 61 6.77 -10.90 -4.85
C THR A 61 7.13 -9.64 -4.08
N LEU A 62 7.35 -9.74 -2.77
CA LEU A 62 7.81 -8.62 -1.95
C LEU A 62 9.17 -8.09 -2.43
N GLU A 63 10.11 -8.97 -2.75
CA GLU A 63 11.42 -8.57 -3.28
C GLU A 63 11.32 -7.96 -4.69
N ILE A 64 10.36 -8.39 -5.50
CA ILE A 64 10.04 -7.72 -6.76
C ILE A 64 9.50 -6.31 -6.50
N ILE A 65 8.53 -6.15 -5.60
CA ILE A 65 7.94 -4.85 -5.27
C ILE A 65 9.03 -3.88 -4.81
N LYS A 66 9.90 -4.28 -3.88
CA LYS A 66 11.02 -3.44 -3.40
C LYS A 66 11.91 -2.94 -4.53
N ARG A 67 12.33 -3.84 -5.43
CA ARG A 67 13.16 -3.47 -6.59
C ARG A 67 12.44 -2.50 -7.53
N GLN A 68 11.16 -2.77 -7.81
CA GLN A 68 10.35 -1.93 -8.70
C GLN A 68 10.08 -0.55 -8.11
N VAL A 69 9.93 -0.44 -6.79
CA VAL A 69 9.82 0.86 -6.10
C VAL A 69 11.08 1.68 -6.31
N VAL A 70 12.27 1.08 -6.15
CA VAL A 70 13.54 1.78 -6.35
C VAL A 70 13.68 2.28 -7.80
N VAL A 71 13.40 1.42 -8.78
CA VAL A 71 13.45 1.79 -10.21
C VAL A 71 12.42 2.87 -10.54
N GLY A 72 11.20 2.74 -10.03
CA GLY A 72 10.14 3.73 -10.24
C GLY A 72 10.42 5.09 -9.59
N ASN A 73 11.24 5.12 -8.55
CA ASN A 73 11.69 6.37 -7.94
C ASN A 73 12.86 7.00 -8.70
N LEU A 74 13.78 6.19 -9.24
CA LEU A 74 14.90 6.67 -10.07
C LEU A 74 14.40 7.30 -11.37
N TYR A 75 13.35 6.72 -11.96
CA TYR A 75 12.74 7.20 -13.21
C TYR A 75 11.31 7.70 -12.98
N ALA A 76 11.11 8.51 -11.94
CA ALA A 76 9.80 9.05 -11.61
C ALA A 76 9.31 10.03 -12.69
N ALA A 77 8.09 9.80 -13.20
CA ALA A 77 7.40 10.72 -14.10
C ALA A 77 6.56 11.75 -13.33
N GLU A 78 6.06 12.76 -14.04
CA GLU A 78 5.15 13.73 -13.46
C GLU A 78 3.86 13.09 -12.93
N LYS A 79 3.34 13.68 -11.85
CA LYS A 79 2.06 13.27 -11.25
C LYS A 79 0.90 13.46 -12.21
N LEU A 80 -0.04 12.51 -12.21
CA LEU A 80 -1.22 12.56 -13.05
C LEU A 80 -2.15 13.71 -12.63
N VAL A 81 -2.99 14.20 -13.55
CA VAL A 81 -3.97 15.26 -13.29
C VAL A 81 -4.91 14.91 -12.13
N ILE A 82 -5.27 13.63 -12.01
CA ILE A 82 -6.13 13.11 -10.93
C ILE A 82 -5.47 13.22 -9.55
N GLU A 83 -4.14 13.06 -9.46
CA GLU A 83 -3.41 13.20 -8.20
C GLU A 83 -3.37 14.67 -7.79
N LYS A 84 -3.13 15.57 -8.74
CA LYS A 84 -3.09 17.03 -8.51
C LYS A 84 -4.43 17.59 -8.02
N LYS A 85 -5.56 17.06 -8.51
CA LYS A 85 -6.90 17.47 -8.03
C LYS A 85 -7.16 17.01 -6.60
N ALA A 86 -6.83 15.76 -6.29
CA ALA A 86 -7.03 15.18 -4.96
C ALA A 86 -6.22 15.92 -3.88
N GLU A 87 -4.99 16.31 -4.18
CA GLU A 87 -4.15 17.10 -3.26
C GLU A 87 -4.79 18.46 -2.94
N LYS A 88 -5.27 19.18 -3.96
CA LYS A 88 -5.94 20.48 -3.77
C LYS A 88 -7.20 20.36 -2.90
N GLU A 89 -8.02 19.34 -3.11
CA GLU A 89 -9.20 19.11 -2.29
C GLU A 89 -8.84 18.81 -0.83
N LEU A 90 -7.77 18.04 -0.59
CA LEU A 90 -7.31 17.73 0.76
C LEU A 90 -6.80 18.98 1.48
N THR A 91 -6.00 19.81 0.81
CA THR A 91 -5.48 21.07 1.37
C THR A 91 -6.58 22.09 1.62
N SER A 92 -7.57 22.19 0.73
CA SER A 92 -8.74 23.05 0.95
C SER A 92 -9.56 22.62 2.17
N ARG A 93 -9.73 21.31 2.39
CA ARG A 93 -10.41 20.78 3.58
C ARG A 93 -9.62 20.99 4.86
N GLN A 94 -8.28 20.91 4.82
CA GLN A 94 -7.42 21.20 5.96
C GLN A 94 -7.46 22.69 6.33
N GLY A 95 -7.39 23.60 5.36
CA GLY A 95 -7.52 25.03 5.59
C GLY A 95 -8.89 25.44 6.17
N ILE A 96 -9.98 24.80 5.73
CA ILE A 96 -11.31 25.00 6.32
C ILE A 96 -11.32 24.56 7.79
N ARG A 97 -10.76 23.37 8.10
CA ARG A 97 -10.70 22.86 9.47
C ARG A 97 -9.89 23.77 10.41
N GLU A 98 -8.79 24.33 9.95
CA GLU A 98 -7.96 25.26 10.75
C GLU A 98 -8.69 26.59 10.99
N SER A 99 -9.35 27.14 9.96
CA SER A 99 -10.15 28.37 10.11
C SER A 99 -11.32 28.26 11.09
N CYS A 100 -11.92 27.07 11.24
CA CYS A 100 -12.97 26.82 12.23
C CYS A 100 -12.45 26.69 13.67
N LEU A 101 -11.16 26.37 13.87
CA LEU A 101 -10.55 26.20 15.21
C LEU A 101 -9.97 27.51 15.77
N ASP A 102 -9.76 28.51 14.92
CA ASP A 102 -9.25 29.83 15.34
C ASP A 102 -10.36 30.78 15.86
N GLY A 103 -11.63 30.43 15.66
CA GLY A 103 -12.79 31.20 16.13
C GLY A 103 -13.05 31.13 17.64
N ASP A 104 -12.49 30.14 18.34
CA ASP A 104 -12.75 29.89 19.78
C ASP A 104 -11.68 30.48 20.73
N ARG A 105 -10.71 31.25 20.20
CA ARG A 105 -9.59 31.82 20.99
C ARG A 105 -9.71 33.30 21.32
N ASN A 106 -10.83 33.96 21.01
CA ASN A 106 -11.04 35.38 21.32
C ASN A 106 -12.33 35.61 22.12
N THR A 107 -12.36 35.11 23.35
CA THR A 107 -13.20 35.59 24.47
C THR A 107 -12.38 35.53 25.73
#